data_AF-A0A7S2M197-F1
#
_entry.id   AF-A0A7S2M197-F1
#
_cell.length_a   1.000
_cell.length_b   1.000
_cell.length_c   1.000
_cell.angle_alpha   90.00
_cell.angle_beta   90.00
_cell.angle_gamma   90.00
#
_symmetry.space_group_name_H-M   'P 1'
#
loop_
_entity.id
_entity.type
_entity.pdbx_description
1 polymer ?
#
loop_
_entity_poly.entity_id
_entity_poly.type
_entity_poly.pdbx_seq_one_letter_code
_entity_poly.pdbx_strand_id
1 'polypeptide(L)'
;GGAQPPTRVSALRCVSTVDEAGVGEVPFDAVAAVDAVAEAAATRVGQLADKVGSLRKQVRDPAEADEWLNRGNSLLGLPRNQWRQGLTQVEVPDYGQLDESGMPTLVTVQLEPKKDFQKNAELCFKKSRKIRRAVEKLAPMIEACETDLARWEAHAADAAKLRQAHRSVGALSREDEEVIRQLHDELVGLGLVQLPAPPEPERDPAEEAAQ
;
A
#
# COMPACT_ATOMS: atom_id res chain seq x y z
N GLY A 1 -14.89 -25.47 39.35
CA GLY A 1 -14.78 -24.14 39.95
C GLY A 1 -13.49 -23.51 39.46
N GLY A 2 -13.60 -22.58 38.51
CA GLY A 2 -12.45 -21.85 37.96
C GLY A 2 -12.67 -20.37 38.20
N ALA A 3 -11.71 -19.74 38.90
CA ALA A 3 -11.78 -18.36 39.34
C ALA A 3 -11.74 -17.38 38.15
N GLN A 4 -12.70 -16.46 38.14
CA GLN A 4 -12.85 -15.39 37.15
C GLN A 4 -12.09 -14.15 37.64
N PRO A 5 -11.22 -13.51 36.85
CA PRO A 5 -10.53 -12.28 37.26
C PRO A 5 -11.45 -11.05 37.13
N PRO A 6 -11.21 -9.99 37.93
CA PRO A 6 -12.09 -8.83 37.98
C PRO A 6 -11.89 -7.88 36.78
N THR A 7 -12.99 -7.54 36.13
CA THR A 7 -13.08 -6.52 35.08
C THR A 7 -12.88 -5.13 35.70
N ARG A 8 -11.75 -4.47 35.37
CA ARG A 8 -11.49 -3.06 35.71
C ARG A 8 -12.27 -2.17 34.74
N VAL A 9 -13.43 -1.67 35.17
CA VAL A 9 -14.16 -0.60 34.48
C VAL A 9 -13.42 0.72 34.77
N SER A 10 -12.63 1.19 33.81
CA SER A 10 -12.05 2.54 33.88
C SER A 10 -13.08 3.54 33.38
N ALA A 11 -13.70 4.24 34.33
CA ALA A 11 -14.53 5.40 34.06
C ALA A 11 -13.64 6.57 33.60
N LEU A 12 -13.56 6.77 32.28
CA LEU A 12 -13.05 8.03 31.71
C LEU A 12 -14.16 9.08 31.83
N ARG A 13 -14.06 9.91 32.87
CA ARG A 13 -14.68 11.23 32.92
C ARG A 13 -14.00 12.11 31.87
N CYS A 14 -14.65 12.34 30.74
CA CYS A 14 -14.35 13.48 29.88
C CYS A 14 -15.20 14.66 30.37
N VAL A 15 -14.57 15.54 31.15
CA VAL A 15 -15.08 16.89 31.43
C VAL A 15 -14.17 17.82 30.64
N SER A 16 -14.69 18.37 29.56
CA SER A 16 -14.30 19.67 28.98
C SER A 16 -15.33 20.05 27.93
N THR A 17 -16.45 20.61 28.37
CA THR A 17 -17.24 21.55 27.56
C THR A 17 -16.42 22.82 27.49
N VAL A 18 -15.64 22.96 26.43
CA VAL A 18 -15.03 24.23 26.06
C VAL A 18 -16.09 24.97 25.25
N ASP A 19 -16.53 26.10 25.79
CA ASP A 19 -17.38 27.09 25.14
C ASP A 19 -16.72 27.49 23.81
N GLU A 20 -17.26 27.01 22.69
CA GLU A 20 -16.87 27.44 21.35
C GLU A 20 -17.38 28.86 21.13
N ALA A 21 -16.54 29.84 21.46
CA ALA A 21 -16.65 31.17 20.87
C ALA A 21 -16.63 31.00 19.35
N GLY A 22 -17.75 31.33 18.72
CA GLY A 22 -18.04 31.07 17.31
C GLY A 22 -16.94 31.55 16.37
N VAL A 23 -16.04 30.63 16.03
CA VAL A 23 -15.28 30.72 14.79
C VAL A 23 -16.33 30.54 13.71
N GLY A 24 -16.70 31.63 13.04
CA GLY A 24 -17.67 31.59 11.95
C GLY A 24 -17.23 30.54 10.94
N GLU A 25 -17.96 29.43 10.90
CA GLU A 25 -17.70 28.34 9.97
C GLU A 25 -17.86 28.92 8.56
N VAL A 26 -16.76 29.06 7.83
CA VAL A 26 -16.78 29.61 6.48
C VAL A 26 -17.67 28.68 5.66
N PRO A 27 -18.78 29.18 5.06
CA PRO A 27 -19.71 28.30 4.37
C PRO A 27 -19.01 27.58 3.22
N PHE A 28 -19.09 26.25 3.23
CA PHE A 28 -18.55 25.42 2.16
C PHE A 28 -19.32 25.66 0.86
N ASP A 29 -18.63 26.20 -0.15
CA ASP A 29 -19.16 26.36 -1.50
C ASP A 29 -18.85 25.11 -2.34
N ALA A 30 -19.80 24.18 -2.39
CA ALA A 30 -19.69 22.94 -3.16
C ALA A 30 -19.51 23.19 -4.66
N VAL A 31 -20.08 24.27 -5.19
CA VAL A 31 -19.97 24.63 -6.61
C VAL A 31 -18.55 25.08 -6.92
N ALA A 32 -17.95 25.91 -6.06
CA ALA A 32 -16.54 26.30 -6.22
C ALA A 32 -15.57 25.11 -6.02
N ALA A 33 -15.92 24.14 -5.17
CA ALA A 33 -15.07 23.01 -4.84
C ALA A 33 -15.11 21.85 -5.86
N VAL A 34 -16.15 21.72 -6.69
CA VAL A 34 -16.39 20.53 -7.51
C VAL A 34 -15.24 20.21 -8.49
N ASP A 35 -14.66 21.22 -9.14
CA ASP A 35 -13.54 21.04 -10.06
C ASP A 35 -12.28 20.56 -9.30
N ALA A 36 -11.98 21.18 -8.15
CA ALA A 36 -10.83 20.84 -7.32
C ALA A 36 -10.94 19.44 -6.71
N VAL A 37 -12.13 19.06 -6.22
CA VAL A 37 -12.41 17.72 -5.67
C VAL A 37 -12.25 16.65 -6.75
N ALA A 38 -12.78 16.87 -7.96
CA ALA A 38 -12.64 15.93 -9.06
C ALA A 38 -11.17 15.73 -9.48
N GLU A 39 -10.38 16.81 -9.54
CA GLU A 39 -8.96 16.75 -9.90
C GLU A 39 -8.12 16.09 -8.82
N ALA A 40 -8.38 16.38 -7.55
CA ALA A 40 -7.69 15.78 -6.42
C ALA A 40 -8.01 14.28 -6.28
N ALA A 41 -9.28 13.88 -6.49
CA ALA A 41 -9.67 12.46 -6.50
C ALA A 41 -8.96 11.70 -7.64
N ALA A 42 -8.92 12.25 -8.86
CA ALA A 42 -8.19 11.65 -9.98
C ALA A 42 -6.67 11.55 -9.70
N THR A 43 -6.10 12.58 -9.07
CA THR A 43 -4.69 12.57 -8.65
C THR A 43 -4.43 11.45 -7.63
N ARG A 44 -5.34 11.26 -6.67
CA ARG A 44 -5.23 10.19 -5.67
C ARG A 44 -5.27 8.80 -6.30
N VAL A 45 -6.15 8.60 -7.28
CA VAL A 45 -6.20 7.35 -8.08
C VAL A 45 -4.85 7.11 -8.75
N GLY A 46 -4.26 8.12 -9.41
CA GLY A 46 -2.93 8.01 -10.02
C GLY A 46 -1.83 7.61 -9.03
N GLN A 47 -1.78 8.27 -7.86
CA GLN A 47 -0.81 7.95 -6.81
C GLN A 47 -0.93 6.52 -6.28
N LEU A 48 -2.17 6.03 -6.09
CA LEU A 48 -2.43 4.67 -5.62
C LEU A 48 -2.08 3.64 -6.71
N ALA A 49 -2.43 3.90 -7.96
CA ALA A 49 -2.09 3.04 -9.09
C ALA A 49 -0.56 2.88 -9.25
N ASP A 50 0.18 3.99 -9.17
CA ASP A 50 1.65 3.98 -9.21
C ASP A 50 2.24 3.18 -8.04
N LYS A 51 1.68 3.35 -6.84
CA LYS A 51 2.09 2.60 -5.65
C LYS A 51 1.84 1.10 -5.79
N VAL A 52 0.65 0.69 -6.25
CA VAL A 52 0.33 -0.72 -6.54
C VAL A 52 1.29 -1.27 -7.59
N GLY A 53 1.53 -0.55 -8.68
CA GLY A 53 2.48 -0.94 -9.73
C GLY A 53 3.91 -1.11 -9.20
N SER A 54 4.37 -0.22 -8.32
CA SER A 54 5.68 -0.32 -7.66
C SER A 54 5.76 -1.52 -6.72
N LEU A 55 4.74 -1.78 -5.90
CA LEU A 55 4.70 -2.94 -5.00
C LEU A 55 4.69 -4.26 -5.78
N ARG A 56 3.89 -4.35 -6.85
CA ARG A 56 3.85 -5.53 -7.74
C ARG A 56 5.21 -5.80 -8.40
N LYS A 57 5.97 -4.77 -8.76
CA LYS A 57 7.36 -4.91 -9.27
C LYS A 57 8.34 -5.43 -8.20
N GLN A 58 8.06 -5.20 -6.91
CA GLN A 58 8.90 -5.69 -5.81
C GLN A 58 8.57 -7.12 -5.41
N VAL A 59 7.32 -7.56 -5.61
CA VAL A 59 6.91 -8.94 -5.40
C VAL A 59 7.65 -9.83 -6.39
N ARG A 60 8.42 -10.76 -5.84
CA ARG A 60 9.02 -11.85 -6.61
C ARG A 60 8.02 -12.98 -6.73
N ASP A 61 8.17 -13.76 -7.78
CA ASP A 61 7.37 -14.97 -8.00
C ASP A 61 7.55 -15.92 -6.81
N PRO A 62 6.47 -16.35 -6.13
CA PRO A 62 6.57 -17.38 -5.10
C PRO A 62 7.18 -18.69 -5.62
N ALA A 63 7.00 -19.03 -6.90
CA ALA A 63 7.63 -20.19 -7.52
C ALA A 63 9.18 -20.10 -7.48
N GLU A 64 9.75 -18.90 -7.58
CA GLU A 64 11.20 -18.68 -7.44
C GLU A 64 11.67 -19.15 -6.03
N ALA A 65 10.86 -18.93 -4.99
CA ALA A 65 11.22 -19.38 -3.65
C ALA A 65 11.25 -20.91 -3.53
N ASP A 66 10.37 -21.60 -4.23
CA ASP A 66 10.31 -23.06 -4.27
C ASP A 66 11.45 -23.65 -5.09
N GLU A 67 11.82 -23.01 -6.21
CA GLU A 67 13.04 -23.36 -6.94
C GLU A 67 14.29 -23.24 -6.05
N TRP A 68 14.43 -22.15 -5.30
CA TRP A 68 15.55 -21.99 -4.38
C TRP A 68 15.53 -23.02 -3.25
N LEU A 69 14.35 -23.41 -2.77
CA LEU A 69 14.21 -24.47 -1.77
C LEU A 69 14.64 -25.82 -2.35
N ASN A 70 14.16 -26.18 -3.54
CA ASN A 70 14.48 -27.42 -4.24
C ASN A 70 15.97 -27.51 -4.54
N ARG A 71 16.59 -26.45 -5.08
CA ARG A 71 18.05 -26.39 -5.30
C ARG A 71 18.83 -26.65 -4.02
N GLY A 72 18.39 -26.07 -2.90
CA GLY A 72 19.00 -26.32 -1.59
C GLY A 72 18.89 -27.78 -1.14
N ASN A 73 17.72 -28.40 -1.33
CA ASN A 73 17.50 -29.81 -1.01
C ASN A 73 18.33 -30.75 -1.90
N SER A 74 18.37 -30.48 -3.21
CA SER A 74 19.13 -31.29 -4.16
C SER A 74 20.63 -31.22 -3.92
N LEU A 75 21.16 -30.06 -3.50
CA LEU A 75 22.55 -29.93 -3.08
C LEU A 75 22.89 -30.79 -1.84
N LEU A 76 21.95 -30.94 -0.90
CA LEU A 76 22.14 -31.81 0.26
C LEU A 76 22.04 -33.31 -0.09
N GLY A 77 21.32 -33.65 -1.16
CA GLY A 77 21.22 -35.01 -1.69
C GLY A 77 22.38 -35.44 -2.59
N LEU A 78 23.29 -34.52 -2.93
CA LEU A 78 24.40 -34.80 -3.85
C LEU A 78 25.39 -35.82 -3.23
N PRO A 79 25.74 -36.90 -3.94
CA PRO A 79 26.76 -37.83 -3.49
C PRO A 79 28.10 -37.14 -3.23
N ARG A 80 28.74 -37.41 -2.08
CA ARG A 80 29.98 -36.72 -1.64
C ARG A 80 31.13 -36.80 -2.66
N ASN A 81 31.18 -37.87 -3.45
CA ASN A 81 32.20 -38.09 -4.48
C ASN A 81 32.05 -37.16 -5.70
N GLN A 82 30.86 -36.56 -5.90
CA GLN A 82 30.61 -35.59 -6.96
C GLN A 82 31.06 -34.18 -6.57
N TRP A 83 31.28 -33.91 -5.29
CA TRP A 83 31.72 -32.59 -4.81
C TRP A 83 33.24 -32.43 -4.86
N ARG A 84 33.71 -31.28 -5.34
CA ARG A 84 35.10 -30.84 -5.30
C ARG A 84 35.19 -29.39 -4.83
N GLN A 85 36.17 -29.07 -3.99
CA GLN A 85 36.41 -27.69 -3.58
C GLN A 85 36.80 -26.84 -4.80
N GLY A 86 36.30 -25.61 -4.88
CA GLY A 86 36.53 -24.72 -6.01
C GLY A 86 35.54 -24.86 -7.18
N LEU A 87 34.57 -25.78 -7.09
CA LEU A 87 33.48 -25.85 -8.07
C LEU A 87 32.67 -24.54 -8.08
N THR A 88 32.40 -24.03 -9.26
CA THR A 88 31.56 -22.84 -9.48
C THR A 88 30.13 -23.20 -9.89
N GLN A 89 29.91 -24.42 -10.37
CA GLN A 89 28.59 -24.93 -10.75
C GLN A 89 28.52 -26.44 -10.61
N VAL A 90 27.32 -26.97 -10.41
CA VAL A 90 27.03 -28.41 -10.38
C VAL A 90 25.63 -28.68 -10.93
N GLU A 91 25.45 -29.79 -11.63
CA GLU A 91 24.13 -30.26 -12.06
C GLU A 91 23.51 -31.10 -10.94
N VAL A 92 22.27 -30.77 -10.57
CA VAL A 92 21.53 -31.48 -9.55
C VAL A 92 20.13 -31.86 -10.06
N PRO A 93 19.57 -33.00 -9.64
CA PRO A 93 18.20 -33.34 -9.98
C PRO A 93 17.22 -32.39 -9.29
N ASP A 94 16.30 -31.79 -10.04
CA ASP A 94 15.17 -31.03 -9.53
C ASP A 94 13.93 -31.93 -9.44
N TYR A 95 13.64 -32.38 -8.23
CA TYR A 95 12.49 -33.23 -7.97
C TYR A 95 11.14 -32.49 -8.04
N GLY A 96 11.17 -31.15 -8.17
CA GLY A 96 9.96 -30.35 -8.41
C GLY A 96 9.50 -30.35 -9.87
N GLN A 97 10.38 -30.71 -10.81
CA GLN A 97 10.08 -30.77 -12.25
C GLN A 97 10.42 -32.14 -12.81
N LEU A 98 9.40 -32.92 -13.15
CA LEU A 98 9.55 -34.22 -13.76
C LEU A 98 9.44 -34.10 -15.29
N ASP A 99 10.28 -34.84 -16.00
CA ASP A 99 10.20 -34.97 -17.45
C ASP A 99 9.04 -35.90 -17.88
N GLU A 100 8.88 -36.08 -19.20
CA GLU A 100 7.85 -36.96 -19.78
C GLU A 100 7.98 -38.44 -19.32
N SER A 101 9.16 -38.84 -18.86
CA SER A 101 9.45 -40.18 -18.33
C SER A 101 9.25 -40.27 -16.82
N GLY A 102 8.83 -39.19 -16.16
CA GLY A 102 8.66 -39.12 -14.71
C GLY A 102 9.98 -38.99 -13.94
N MET A 103 11.09 -38.67 -14.61
CA MET A 103 12.41 -38.52 -14.01
C MET A 103 12.69 -37.05 -13.65
N PRO A 104 13.43 -36.77 -12.56
CA PRO A 104 13.78 -35.40 -12.19
C PRO A 104 14.63 -34.72 -13.26
N THR A 105 14.27 -33.48 -13.61
CA THR A 105 15.03 -32.68 -14.57
C THR A 105 16.35 -32.22 -13.97
N LEU A 106 17.45 -32.26 -14.71
CA LEU A 106 18.73 -31.74 -14.22
C LEU A 106 18.78 -30.22 -14.33
N VAL A 107 19.09 -29.56 -13.21
CA VAL A 107 19.24 -28.10 -13.14
C VAL A 107 20.66 -27.75 -12.72
N THR A 108 21.28 -26.82 -13.45
CA THR A 108 22.60 -26.29 -13.09
C THR A 108 22.47 -25.28 -11.95
N VAL A 109 23.11 -25.55 -10.82
CA VAL A 109 23.15 -24.65 -9.67
C VAL A 109 24.51 -23.97 -9.59
N GLN A 110 24.51 -22.64 -9.56
CA GLN A 110 25.71 -21.83 -9.34
C GLN A 110 26.13 -21.89 -7.87
N LEU A 111 27.42 -22.10 -7.64
CA LEU A 111 28.05 -22.30 -6.34
C LEU A 111 29.04 -21.20 -6.02
N GLU A 112 29.20 -20.91 -4.73
CA GLU A 112 30.35 -20.16 -4.23
C GLU A 112 31.55 -21.11 -4.05
N PRO A 113 32.66 -20.92 -4.79
CA PRO A 113 33.77 -21.90 -4.85
C PRO A 113 34.55 -22.03 -3.53
N LYS A 114 34.43 -21.03 -2.65
CA LYS A 114 35.07 -21.01 -1.32
C LYS A 114 34.25 -21.72 -0.24
N LYS A 115 33.01 -22.10 -0.53
CA LYS A 115 32.07 -22.72 0.40
C LYS A 115 31.88 -24.20 0.08
N ASP A 116 31.55 -25.00 1.08
CA ASP A 116 31.15 -26.39 0.88
C ASP A 116 29.69 -26.50 0.39
N PHE A 117 29.24 -27.72 0.10
CA PHE A 117 27.88 -27.95 -0.40
C PHE A 117 26.80 -27.57 0.64
N GLN A 118 27.06 -27.78 1.94
CA GLN A 118 26.12 -27.46 3.01
C GLN A 118 25.90 -25.94 3.11
N LYS A 119 26.99 -25.18 3.00
CA LYS A 119 26.95 -23.72 3.01
C LYS A 119 26.32 -23.16 1.75
N ASN A 120 26.56 -23.77 0.59
CA ASN A 120 25.85 -23.41 -0.64
C ASN A 120 24.34 -23.69 -0.53
N ALA A 121 23.93 -24.84 0.00
CA ALA A 121 22.52 -25.15 0.28
C ALA A 121 21.90 -24.15 1.28
N GLU A 122 22.65 -23.76 2.33
CA GLU A 122 22.21 -22.76 3.30
C GLU A 122 21.91 -21.40 2.64
N LEU A 123 22.70 -21.00 1.62
CA LEU A 123 22.44 -19.79 0.83
C LEU A 123 21.16 -19.90 0.01
N CYS A 124 20.91 -21.05 -0.61
CA CYS A 124 19.65 -21.32 -1.33
C CYS A 124 18.45 -21.19 -0.39
N PHE A 125 18.50 -21.81 0.80
CA PHE A 125 17.43 -21.66 1.79
C PHE A 125 17.28 -20.24 2.33
N LYS A 126 18.37 -19.48 2.46
CA LYS A 126 18.31 -18.05 2.82
C LYS A 126 17.58 -17.25 1.75
N LYS A 127 17.86 -17.50 0.46
CA LYS A 127 17.16 -16.83 -0.66
C LYS A 127 15.68 -17.18 -0.67
N SER A 128 15.33 -18.47 -0.60
CA SER A 128 13.93 -18.93 -0.52
C SER A 128 13.17 -18.25 0.63
N ARG A 129 13.70 -18.28 1.85
CA ARG A 129 13.08 -17.61 3.01
C ARG A 129 12.94 -16.10 2.83
N LYS A 130 13.92 -15.44 2.22
CA LYS A 130 13.86 -14.00 1.94
C LYS A 130 12.72 -13.69 0.97
N ILE A 131 12.56 -14.47 -0.08
CA ILE A 131 11.46 -14.31 -1.05
C ILE A 131 10.12 -14.54 -0.36
N ARG A 132 9.94 -15.66 0.34
CA ARG A 132 8.68 -15.97 1.04
C ARG A 132 8.26 -14.86 2.02
N ARG A 133 9.19 -14.37 2.85
CA ARG A 133 8.92 -13.26 3.77
C ARG A 133 8.57 -11.96 3.04
N ALA A 134 9.19 -11.70 1.89
CA ALA A 134 8.86 -10.52 1.09
C ALA A 134 7.45 -10.64 0.51
N VAL A 135 7.08 -11.80 -0.04
CA VAL A 135 5.73 -12.07 -0.56
C VAL A 135 4.69 -11.94 0.55
N GLU A 136 4.91 -12.60 1.69
CA GLU A 136 4.02 -12.56 2.87
C GLU A 136 3.80 -11.14 3.38
N LYS A 137 4.84 -10.30 3.35
CA LYS A 137 4.74 -8.90 3.77
C LYS A 137 4.05 -8.01 2.73
N LEU A 138 4.37 -8.20 1.45
CA LEU A 138 3.91 -7.31 0.38
C LEU A 138 2.48 -7.62 -0.08
N ALA A 139 2.05 -8.88 -0.04
CA ALA A 139 0.70 -9.28 -0.44
C ALA A 139 -0.41 -8.49 0.27
N PRO A 140 -0.47 -8.41 1.62
CA PRO A 140 -1.52 -7.62 2.29
C PRO A 140 -1.39 -6.11 2.02
N MET A 141 -0.18 -5.61 1.77
CA MET A 141 0.01 -4.20 1.40
C MET A 141 -0.56 -3.89 0.01
N ILE A 142 -0.40 -4.81 -0.93
CA ILE A 142 -0.97 -4.71 -2.28
C ILE A 142 -2.49 -4.76 -2.20
N GLU A 143 -3.05 -5.76 -1.51
CA GLU A 143 -4.50 -5.92 -1.33
C GLU A 143 -5.15 -4.67 -0.71
N ALA A 144 -4.53 -4.11 0.33
CA ALA A 144 -5.00 -2.87 0.96
C ALA A 144 -4.95 -1.69 -0.03
N CYS A 145 -3.86 -1.54 -0.79
CA CYS A 145 -3.75 -0.46 -1.78
C CYS A 145 -4.72 -0.64 -2.96
N GLU A 146 -5.02 -1.87 -3.37
CA GLU A 146 -5.99 -2.18 -4.42
C GLU A 146 -7.42 -1.90 -3.95
N THR A 147 -7.73 -2.22 -2.70
CA THR A 147 -9.02 -1.88 -2.07
C THR A 147 -9.20 -0.36 -2.01
N ASP A 148 -8.16 0.35 -1.57
CA ASP A 148 -8.16 1.82 -1.56
C ASP A 148 -8.30 2.40 -2.98
N LEU A 149 -7.58 1.83 -3.95
CA LEU A 149 -7.64 2.28 -5.35
C LEU A 149 -9.06 2.13 -5.90
N ALA A 150 -9.70 0.97 -5.72
CA ALA A 150 -11.06 0.74 -6.19
C ALA A 150 -12.07 1.71 -5.57
N ARG A 151 -11.93 1.99 -4.26
CA ARG A 151 -12.74 3.01 -3.57
C ARG A 151 -12.54 4.40 -4.19
N TRP A 152 -11.29 4.82 -4.39
CA TRP A 152 -10.97 6.13 -4.95
C TRP A 152 -11.34 6.25 -6.43
N GLU A 153 -11.32 5.17 -7.19
CA GLU A 153 -11.82 5.12 -8.57
C GLU A 153 -13.34 5.39 -8.60
N ALA A 154 -14.10 4.81 -7.67
CA ALA A 154 -15.53 5.12 -7.53
C ALA A 154 -15.75 6.59 -7.16
N HIS A 155 -15.02 7.12 -6.18
CA HIS A 155 -15.10 8.53 -5.79
C HIS A 155 -14.71 9.49 -6.93
N ALA A 156 -13.66 9.17 -7.69
CA ALA A 156 -13.26 9.97 -8.84
C ALA A 156 -14.31 9.92 -9.96
N ALA A 157 -14.94 8.76 -10.20
CA ALA A 157 -16.02 8.64 -11.17
C ALA A 157 -17.25 9.46 -10.76
N ASP A 158 -17.63 9.44 -9.48
CA ASP A 158 -18.75 10.21 -8.97
C ASP A 158 -18.46 11.72 -9.02
N ALA A 159 -17.29 12.16 -8.54
CA ALA A 159 -16.86 13.56 -8.65
C ALA A 159 -16.83 14.05 -10.12
N ALA A 160 -16.40 13.20 -11.07
CA ALA A 160 -16.42 13.52 -12.49
C ALA A 160 -17.84 13.68 -13.05
N LYS A 161 -18.80 12.83 -12.65
CA LYS A 161 -20.21 12.98 -13.02
C LYS A 161 -20.79 14.28 -12.46
N LEU A 162 -20.50 14.60 -11.20
CA LEU A 162 -20.96 15.83 -10.55
C LEU A 162 -20.38 17.08 -11.21
N ARG A 163 -19.08 17.06 -11.53
CA ARG A 163 -18.42 18.10 -12.35
C ARG A 163 -19.11 18.29 -13.70
N GLN A 164 -19.46 17.20 -14.37
CA GLN A 164 -20.16 17.25 -15.66
C GLN A 164 -21.59 17.80 -15.54
N ALA A 165 -22.34 17.37 -14.52
CA ALA A 165 -23.70 17.85 -14.24
C ALA A 165 -23.69 19.34 -13.90
N HIS A 166 -22.73 19.78 -13.08
CA HIS A 166 -22.55 21.20 -12.77
C HIS A 166 -22.27 22.02 -14.03
N ARG A 167 -21.39 21.55 -14.93
CA ARG A 167 -21.09 22.24 -16.19
C ARG A 167 -22.27 22.33 -17.15
N SER A 168 -23.20 21.38 -17.11
CA SER A 168 -24.34 21.34 -18.03
C SER A 168 -25.56 22.10 -17.51
N VAL A 169 -25.86 22.01 -16.22
CA VAL A 169 -27.06 22.59 -15.60
C VAL A 169 -26.75 23.91 -14.86
N GLY A 170 -25.50 24.12 -14.45
CA GLY A 170 -25.05 25.30 -13.69
C GLY A 170 -25.36 25.25 -12.20
N ALA A 171 -26.02 24.19 -11.70
CA ALA A 171 -26.37 24.01 -10.29
C ALA A 171 -26.20 22.53 -9.89
N LEU A 172 -25.85 22.32 -8.62
CA LEU A 172 -25.80 20.99 -7.99
C LEU A 172 -27.09 20.77 -7.19
N SER A 173 -27.54 19.52 -7.09
CA SER A 173 -28.61 19.20 -6.13
C SER A 173 -28.05 19.19 -4.71
N ARG A 174 -28.93 19.29 -3.70
CA ARG A 174 -28.51 19.21 -2.29
C ARG A 174 -27.78 17.90 -1.96
N GLU A 175 -28.20 16.80 -2.58
CA GLU A 175 -27.55 15.49 -2.41
C GLU A 175 -26.13 15.51 -3.02
N ASP A 176 -25.98 16.11 -4.20
CA ASP A 176 -24.67 16.27 -4.86
C ASP A 176 -23.72 17.15 -4.04
N GLU A 177 -24.23 18.24 -3.46
CA GLU A 177 -23.45 19.13 -2.59
C GLU A 177 -22.91 18.39 -1.36
N GLU A 178 -23.72 17.49 -0.78
CA GLU A 178 -23.30 16.67 0.36
C GLU A 178 -22.22 15.68 -0.03
N VAL A 179 -22.33 15.04 -1.20
CA VAL A 179 -21.27 14.16 -1.73
C VAL A 179 -19.96 14.93 -1.96
N ILE A 180 -20.02 16.12 -2.57
CA ILE A 180 -18.84 16.97 -2.78
C ILE A 180 -18.21 17.41 -1.46
N ARG A 181 -19.02 17.72 -0.44
CA ARG A 181 -18.52 18.05 0.90
C ARG A 181 -17.80 16.87 1.55
N GLN A 182 -18.41 15.68 1.55
CA GLN A 182 -17.79 14.47 2.11
C GLN A 182 -16.46 14.15 1.43
N LEU A 183 -16.42 14.19 0.10
CA LEU A 183 -15.19 13.97 -0.67
C LEU A 183 -14.13 15.05 -0.39
N HIS A 184 -14.55 16.31 -0.29
CA HIS A 184 -13.65 17.40 0.06
C HIS A 184 -13.02 17.19 1.43
N ASP A 185 -13.81 16.84 2.44
CA ASP A 185 -13.31 16.63 3.81
C ASP A 185 -12.33 15.45 3.87
N GLU A 186 -12.61 14.36 3.16
CA GLU A 186 -11.67 13.24 3.03
C GLU A 186 -10.36 13.67 2.34
N LEU A 187 -10.44 14.45 1.25
CA LEU A 187 -9.27 14.94 0.51
C LEU A 187 -8.45 15.96 1.31
N VAL A 188 -9.10 16.80 2.11
CA VAL A 188 -8.45 17.70 3.08
C VAL A 188 -7.75 16.88 4.16
N GLY A 189 -8.39 15.84 4.70
CA GLY A 189 -7.77 14.91 5.64
C GLY A 189 -6.53 14.20 5.09
N LEU A 190 -6.47 14.03 3.77
CA LEU A 190 -5.29 13.51 3.05
C LEU A 190 -4.27 14.59 2.66
N GLY A 191 -4.57 15.87 2.86
CA GLY A 191 -3.73 17.00 2.46
C GLY A 191 -3.64 17.22 0.95
N LEU A 192 -4.61 16.72 0.17
CA LEU A 192 -4.65 16.86 -1.29
C LEU A 192 -5.40 18.12 -1.75
N VAL A 193 -6.24 18.67 -0.89
CA VAL A 193 -6.96 19.93 -1.10
C VAL A 193 -6.66 20.84 0.09
N GLN A 194 -6.38 22.11 -0.18
CA GLN A 194 -6.24 23.12 0.87
C GLN A 194 -7.61 23.66 1.23
N LEU A 195 -7.89 23.86 2.53
CA LEU A 195 -9.01 24.68 2.93
C LEU A 195 -8.83 26.08 2.34
N PRO A 196 -9.90 26.71 1.82
CA PRO A 196 -9.83 28.11 1.45
C PRO A 196 -9.30 28.91 2.64
N ALA A 197 -8.25 29.71 2.39
CA ALA A 197 -7.64 30.51 3.44
C ALA A 197 -8.74 31.40 4.06
N PRO A 198 -8.81 31.52 5.40
CA PRO A 198 -9.74 32.45 6.02
C PRO A 198 -9.47 33.85 5.42
N PRO A 199 -10.53 34.66 5.18
CA PRO A 199 -10.35 35.99 4.63
C PRO A 199 -9.33 36.73 5.49
N GLU A 200 -8.29 37.29 4.87
CA GLU A 200 -7.30 38.09 5.59
C GLU A 200 -8.09 39.15 6.37
N PRO A 201 -7.86 39.30 7.69
CA PRO A 201 -8.53 40.34 8.45
C PRO A 201 -8.22 41.66 7.76
N GLU A 202 -9.26 42.40 7.37
CA GLU A 202 -9.12 43.72 6.78
C GLU A 202 -8.16 44.50 7.68
N ARG A 203 -6.98 44.84 7.15
CA ARG A 203 -6.01 45.67 7.88
C ARG A 203 -6.74 46.96 8.19
N ASP A 204 -7.02 47.17 9.46
CA ASP A 204 -7.73 48.35 9.92
C ASP A 204 -6.86 49.56 9.53
N PRO A 205 -7.34 50.47 8.66
CA PRO A 205 -6.53 51.59 8.15
C PRO A 205 -6.04 52.53 9.27
N ALA A 206 -6.57 52.38 10.49
CA ALA A 206 -6.10 53.07 11.69
C ALA A 206 -4.71 52.61 12.16
N GLU A 207 -4.28 51.38 11.86
CA GLU A 207 -2.98 50.84 12.31
C GLU A 207 -1.81 51.23 11.38
N GLU A 208 -2.11 51.55 10.11
CA GLU A 208 -1.12 52.01 9.11
C GLU A 208 -0.79 53.51 9.24
N ALA A 209 -1.64 54.29 9.92
CA ALA A 209 -1.41 55.71 10.19
C ALA A 209 -0.51 55.98 11.42
N ALA A 210 -0.07 54.93 12.13
CA ALA A 210 0.71 55.03 13.36
C ALA A 210 2.20 54.65 13.21
N GLN A 211 2.68 54.39 11.98
CA GLN A 211 4.10 54.15 11.65
C GLN A 211 4.68 55.32 10.85
#